data_AF-A0A348UTD1-F1
#
_entry.id   AF-A0A348UTD1-F1
#
_cell.length_a   1.000
_cell.length_b   1.000
_cell.length_c   1.000
_cell.angle_alpha   90.00
_cell.angle_beta   90.00
_cell.angle_gamma   90.00
#
_symmetry.space_group_name_H-M   'P 1'
#
loop_
_entity.id
_entity.type
_entity.pdbx_description
1 polymer ?
#
loop_
_entity_poly.entity_id
_entity_poly.type
_entity_poly.pdbx_seq_one_letter_code
_entity_poly.pdbx_strand_id
1 'polypeptide(L)'
;MPKRFFFLSDTPWSDICLIFIFITLFTGCKAVGPDYKPPDLFPEGSWHAPMQKGLAQAPAAPEQLAQWWTVLDDPVLTELISRAVQNNLDIKLALERIRQYRLLKGIEETDRLPTVNASGGASWTGTSNEDGTGTTTKSYSAG
;
A
#
# COMPACT_ATOMS: atom_id res chain seq x y z
N MET A 1 19.58 12.42 52.02
CA MET A 1 19.21 13.07 50.73
C MET A 1 17.94 12.44 50.20
N PRO A 2 16.75 13.09 50.31
CA PRO A 2 15.56 12.67 49.57
C PRO A 2 15.31 13.59 48.37
N LYS A 3 15.13 12.98 47.19
CA LYS A 3 14.75 13.65 45.95
C LYS A 3 13.31 14.14 46.09
N ARG A 4 13.11 15.46 46.01
CA ARG A 4 11.77 16.08 45.97
C ARG A 4 11.11 15.71 44.65
N PHE A 5 10.09 14.87 44.71
CA PHE A 5 9.06 14.74 43.68
C PHE A 5 8.30 16.07 43.64
N PHE A 6 8.67 16.91 42.68
CA PHE A 6 7.89 18.06 42.25
C PHE A 6 7.10 17.63 41.01
N PHE A 7 5.98 18.29 40.71
CA PHE A 7 5.04 18.05 39.58
C PHE A 7 3.87 17.10 39.87
N LEU A 8 2.85 17.61 40.57
CA LEU A 8 1.44 17.40 40.15
C LEU A 8 0.40 18.34 40.82
N SER A 9 0.77 19.19 41.79
CA SER A 9 -0.24 19.95 42.57
C SER A 9 -0.74 21.26 41.92
N ASP A 10 -0.03 21.82 40.94
CA ASP A 10 -0.22 23.23 40.55
C ASP A 10 -0.80 23.40 39.13
N THR A 11 -1.26 22.34 38.47
CA THR A 11 -1.86 22.47 37.13
C THR A 11 -3.25 23.14 37.23
N PRO A 12 -3.46 24.34 36.68
CA PRO A 12 -4.75 25.00 36.70
C PRO A 12 -5.79 24.18 35.93
N TRP A 13 -7.05 24.24 36.35
CA TRP A 13 -8.16 23.51 35.72
C TRP A 13 -8.28 23.77 34.20
N SER A 14 -7.80 24.92 33.73
CA SER A 14 -7.72 25.26 32.30
C SER A 14 -6.81 24.33 31.49
N ASP A 15 -5.67 23.94 32.06
CA ASP A 15 -4.67 23.11 31.36
C ASP A 15 -5.15 21.66 31.30
N ILE A 16 -5.84 21.20 32.34
CA ILE A 16 -6.49 19.88 32.37
C ILE A 16 -7.57 19.79 31.27
N CYS A 17 -8.39 20.85 31.11
CA CYS A 17 -9.38 20.91 30.04
C CYS A 17 -8.76 20.91 28.64
N LEU A 18 -7.69 21.68 28.43
CA LEU A 18 -6.99 21.73 27.14
C LEU A 18 -6.34 20.39 26.78
N ILE A 19 -5.72 19.72 27.75
CA ILE A 19 -5.16 18.38 27.57
C ILE A 19 -6.28 17.36 27.25
N PHE A 20 -7.42 17.45 27.92
CA PHE A 20 -8.55 16.54 27.68
C PHE A 20 -9.18 16.73 26.29
N ILE A 21 -9.31 17.99 25.83
CA ILE A 21 -9.76 18.34 24.48
C ILE A 21 -8.76 17.83 23.42
N PHE A 22 -7.46 18.00 23.67
CA PHE A 22 -6.42 17.50 22.78
C PHE A 22 -6.48 15.97 22.67
N ILE A 23 -6.60 15.25 23.79
CA ILE A 23 -6.71 13.77 23.78
C ILE A 23 -7.95 13.31 23.00
N THR A 24 -9.11 13.94 23.20
CA THR A 24 -10.35 13.56 22.50
C THR A 24 -10.27 13.79 20.99
N LEU A 25 -9.62 14.86 20.53
CA LEU A 25 -9.41 15.15 19.11
C LEU A 25 -8.60 14.07 18.37
N PHE A 26 -7.70 13.35 19.05
CA PHE A 26 -6.85 12.32 18.43
C PHE A 26 -7.46 10.90 18.44
N THR A 27 -8.62 10.68 19.05
CA THR A 27 -9.21 9.32 19.20
C THR A 27 -10.01 8.81 17.99
N GLY A 28 -10.15 9.62 16.92
CA GLY A 28 -10.98 9.29 15.76
C GLY A 28 -10.33 8.47 14.63
N CYS A 29 -9.01 8.23 14.66
CA CYS A 29 -8.33 7.53 13.57
C CYS A 29 -8.25 6.02 13.86
N LYS A 30 -9.19 5.24 13.32
CA LYS A 30 -9.20 3.77 13.38
C LYS A 30 -9.35 3.19 11.99
N ALA A 31 -8.67 2.06 11.74
CA ALA A 31 -8.91 1.26 10.56
C ALA A 31 -10.38 0.81 10.55
N VAL A 32 -11.11 1.18 9.50
CA VAL A 32 -12.52 0.83 9.32
C VAL A 32 -12.60 -0.37 8.38
N GLY A 33 -13.07 -1.50 8.89
CA GLY A 33 -13.27 -2.71 8.12
C GLY A 33 -13.36 -3.95 9.01
N PRO A 34 -14.15 -4.96 8.64
CA PRO A 34 -14.14 -6.23 9.36
C PRO A 34 -12.81 -6.96 9.11
N ASP A 35 -12.36 -7.72 10.10
CA ASP A 35 -11.20 -8.59 9.94
C ASP A 35 -11.45 -9.62 8.85
N TYR A 36 -10.48 -9.80 7.95
CA TYR A 36 -10.55 -10.82 6.91
C TYR A 36 -10.63 -12.22 7.54
N LYS A 37 -11.64 -12.99 7.13
CA LYS A 37 -11.78 -14.41 7.48
C LYS A 37 -11.70 -15.23 6.19
N PRO A 38 -10.75 -16.18 6.08
CA PRO A 38 -10.65 -17.03 4.91
C PRO A 38 -11.94 -17.88 4.78
N PRO A 39 -12.45 -18.07 3.55
CA PRO A 39 -13.61 -18.94 3.33
C PRO A 39 -13.23 -20.40 3.58
N ASP A 40 -14.22 -21.20 3.99
CA ASP A 40 -14.08 -22.66 3.99
C ASP A 40 -14.04 -23.17 2.55
N LEU A 41 -12.93 -23.82 2.17
CA LEU A 41 -12.66 -24.28 0.81
C LEU A 41 -13.32 -25.63 0.50
N PHE A 42 -13.74 -26.37 1.53
CA PHE A 42 -14.32 -27.71 1.38
C PHE A 42 -15.64 -27.83 2.15
N PRO A 43 -16.70 -27.14 1.70
CA PRO A 43 -18.01 -27.29 2.31
C PRO A 43 -18.50 -28.74 2.20
N GLU A 44 -19.26 -29.19 3.19
CA GLU A 44 -19.88 -30.51 3.22
C GLU A 44 -20.69 -30.75 1.92
N GLY A 45 -20.49 -31.90 1.26
CA GLY A 45 -21.12 -32.21 -0.02
C GLY A 45 -20.40 -31.69 -1.27
N SER A 46 -19.23 -31.07 -1.12
CA SER A 46 -18.34 -30.76 -2.26
C SER A 46 -17.89 -32.03 -3.00
N TRP A 47 -17.75 -31.96 -4.33
CA TRP A 47 -17.19 -33.06 -5.11
C TRP A 47 -15.71 -33.19 -4.82
N HIS A 48 -15.31 -34.30 -4.21
CA HIS A 48 -13.92 -34.72 -4.09
C HIS A 48 -13.83 -36.21 -4.44
N ALA A 49 -12.91 -36.56 -5.32
CA ALA A 49 -12.65 -37.96 -5.62
C ALA A 49 -12.09 -38.65 -4.37
N PRO A 50 -12.62 -39.81 -3.95
CA PRO A 50 -12.02 -40.56 -2.85
C PRO A 50 -10.59 -40.91 -3.24
N MET A 51 -9.62 -40.45 -2.46
CA MET A 51 -8.20 -40.78 -2.67
C MET A 51 -8.02 -42.29 -2.41
N GLN A 52 -7.90 -43.08 -3.47
CA GLN A 52 -7.70 -44.53 -3.37
C GLN A 52 -6.22 -44.87 -3.15
N LYS A 53 -5.95 -45.91 -2.35
CA LYS A 53 -4.62 -46.48 -2.05
C LYS A 53 -3.58 -45.50 -1.48
N GLY A 54 -3.63 -45.21 -0.18
CA GLY A 54 -2.49 -44.65 0.56
C GLY A 54 -2.08 -43.22 0.21
N LEU A 55 -2.80 -42.56 -0.68
CA LEU A 55 -2.68 -41.14 -0.97
C LEU A 55 -3.26 -40.36 0.21
N ALA A 56 -2.38 -39.85 1.08
CA ALA A 56 -2.75 -38.87 2.09
C ALA A 56 -2.80 -37.48 1.45
N GLN A 57 -3.69 -36.61 1.97
CA GLN A 57 -3.69 -35.18 1.67
C GLN A 57 -2.46 -34.53 2.31
N ALA A 58 -1.27 -34.87 1.83
CA ALA A 58 -0.05 -34.19 2.20
C ALA A 58 0.09 -32.98 1.28
N PRO A 59 0.26 -31.76 1.82
CA PRO A 59 0.56 -30.61 0.98
C PRO A 59 1.85 -30.90 0.21
N ALA A 60 1.77 -30.87 -1.12
CA ALA A 60 2.95 -31.00 -1.96
C ALA A 60 3.90 -29.84 -1.66
N ALA A 61 5.21 -30.11 -1.64
CA ALA A 61 6.19 -29.05 -1.50
C ALA A 61 6.02 -28.06 -2.67
N PRO A 62 6.19 -26.74 -2.45
CA PRO A 62 6.02 -25.75 -3.51
C PRO A 62 6.90 -26.03 -4.72
N GLU A 63 8.11 -26.57 -4.53
CA GLU A 63 8.99 -26.93 -5.65
C GLU A 63 8.44 -28.10 -6.47
N GLN A 64 7.82 -29.10 -5.81
CA GLN A 64 7.18 -30.22 -6.50
C GLN A 64 5.96 -29.75 -7.29
N LEU A 65 5.17 -28.83 -6.75
CA LEU A 65 4.02 -28.27 -7.46
C LEU A 65 4.45 -27.38 -8.65
N ALA A 66 5.56 -26.65 -8.51
CA ALA A 66 6.12 -25.84 -9.58
C ALA A 66 6.59 -26.68 -10.78
N GLN A 67 6.90 -27.96 -10.57
CA GLN A 67 7.34 -28.91 -11.58
C GLN A 67 6.39 -30.12 -11.68
N TRP A 68 5.09 -29.91 -11.48
CA TRP A 68 4.09 -30.98 -11.39
C TRP A 68 4.14 -32.01 -12.54
N TRP A 69 4.57 -31.60 -13.74
CA TRP A 69 4.64 -32.44 -14.93
C TRP A 69 5.76 -33.49 -14.88
N THR A 70 6.75 -33.35 -14.00
CA THR A 70 7.88 -34.29 -13.94
C THR A 70 7.43 -35.68 -13.48
N VAL A 71 6.31 -35.80 -12.78
CA VAL A 71 5.72 -37.08 -12.37
C VAL A 71 5.27 -37.93 -13.57
N LEU A 72 5.12 -37.33 -14.75
CA LEU A 72 4.77 -38.02 -15.99
C LEU A 72 5.98 -38.69 -16.67
N ASP A 73 7.21 -38.39 -16.22
CA ASP A 73 8.47 -38.94 -16.75
C ASP A 73 8.63 -38.81 -18.28
N ASP A 74 8.09 -37.74 -18.88
CA ASP A 74 8.23 -37.45 -20.32
C ASP A 74 9.28 -36.34 -20.57
N PRO A 75 10.43 -36.66 -21.20
CA PRO A 75 11.48 -35.68 -21.49
C PRO A 75 11.08 -34.68 -22.56
N VAL A 76 10.25 -35.07 -23.54
CA VAL A 76 9.77 -34.16 -24.61
C VAL A 76 8.82 -33.13 -24.02
N LEU A 77 7.89 -33.58 -23.17
CA LEU A 77 6.98 -32.68 -22.47
C LEU A 77 7.74 -31.67 -21.62
N THR A 78 8.75 -32.13 -20.87
CA THR A 78 9.58 -31.27 -20.02
C THR A 78 10.28 -30.19 -20.83
N GLU A 79 10.81 -30.54 -22.01
CA GLU A 79 11.43 -29.57 -22.91
C GLU A 79 10.42 -28.54 -23.43
N LEU A 80 9.23 -28.98 -23.86
CA LEU A 80 8.18 -28.10 -24.35
C LEU A 80 7.72 -27.10 -23.28
N ILE A 81 7.50 -27.56 -22.05
CA ILE A 81 7.11 -26.70 -20.93
C ILE A 81 8.23 -25.70 -20.62
N SER A 82 9.49 -26.14 -20.58
CA SER A 82 10.63 -25.24 -20.35
C SER A 82 10.71 -24.13 -21.41
N ARG A 83 10.56 -24.47 -22.69
CA ARG A 83 10.52 -23.50 -23.79
C ARG A 83 9.32 -22.55 -23.68
N ALA A 84 8.15 -23.06 -23.30
CA ALA A 84 6.94 -22.27 -23.12
C ALA A 84 7.11 -21.26 -21.97
N VAL A 85 7.57 -21.68 -20.79
CA VAL A 85 7.76 -20.78 -19.64
C VAL A 85 8.76 -19.66 -19.95
N GLN A 86 9.83 -19.94 -20.70
CA GLN A 86 10.85 -18.94 -21.05
C GLN A 86 10.36 -17.91 -22.09
N ASN A 87 9.53 -18.34 -23.05
CA ASN A 87 9.19 -17.53 -24.23
C ASN A 87 7.74 -17.03 -24.25
N ASN A 88 6.88 -17.48 -23.33
CA ASN A 88 5.47 -17.08 -23.31
C ASN A 88 5.30 -15.61 -22.88
N LEU A 89 4.73 -14.81 -23.78
CA LEU A 89 4.46 -13.39 -23.55
C LEU A 89 3.36 -13.15 -22.51
N ASP A 90 2.41 -14.06 -22.36
CA ASP A 90 1.34 -13.94 -21.37
C ASP A 90 1.87 -14.05 -19.95
N ILE A 91 2.85 -14.94 -19.71
CA ILE A 91 3.53 -15.05 -18.40
C ILE A 91 4.32 -13.77 -18.10
N LYS A 92 5.03 -13.22 -19.10
CA LYS A 92 5.76 -11.95 -18.96
C LYS A 92 4.78 -10.80 -18.67
N LEU A 93 3.65 -10.74 -19.37
CA LEU A 93 2.60 -9.76 -19.13
C LEU A 93 2.00 -9.88 -17.72
N ALA A 94 1.73 -11.10 -17.25
CA ALA A 94 1.25 -11.35 -15.90
C ALA A 94 2.25 -10.87 -14.84
N LEU A 95 3.55 -11.08 -15.05
CA LEU A 95 4.60 -10.57 -14.17
C LEU A 95 4.61 -9.04 -14.11
N GLU A 96 4.48 -8.36 -15.26
CA GLU A 96 4.40 -6.90 -15.31
C GLU A 96 3.15 -6.36 -14.61
N ARG A 97 2.01 -7.04 -14.72
CA ARG A 97 0.81 -6.67 -13.95
C ARG A 97 1.06 -6.73 -12.45
N ILE A 98 1.74 -7.77 -11.96
CA ILE A 98 2.11 -7.87 -10.54
C ILE A 98 3.03 -6.71 -10.13
N ARG A 99 4.00 -6.34 -10.98
CA ARG A 99 4.89 -5.19 -10.74
C ARG A 99 4.10 -3.89 -10.66
N GLN A 100 3.17 -3.67 -11.60
CA GLN A 100 2.28 -2.51 -11.60
C GLN A 100 1.48 -2.41 -10.30
N TYR A 101 0.85 -3.50 -9.84
CA TYR A 101 0.10 -3.49 -8.59
C TYR A 101 0.97 -3.18 -7.36
N ARG A 102 2.22 -3.67 -7.33
CA ARG A 102 3.15 -3.35 -6.24
C ARG A 102 3.53 -1.88 -6.22
N LEU A 103 3.70 -1.25 -7.38
CA LEU A 103 3.95 0.19 -7.48
C LEU A 103 2.74 1.00 -7.02
N LEU A 104 1.55 0.64 -7.47
CA LEU A 104 0.30 1.28 -7.02
C LEU A 104 0.14 1.19 -5.51
N LYS A 105 0.38 0.00 -4.93
CA LYS A 105 0.39 -0.17 -3.46
C LYS A 105 1.38 0.78 -2.77
N GLY A 106 2.56 0.98 -3.33
CA GLY A 106 3.55 1.92 -2.78
C GLY A 106 3.11 3.39 -2.87
N ILE A 107 2.41 3.78 -3.94
CA ILE A 107 1.82 5.12 -4.07
C ILE A 107 0.76 5.34 -2.99
N GLU A 108 -0.18 4.41 -2.82
CA GLU A 108 -1.22 4.46 -1.79
C GLU A 108 -0.65 4.48 -0.36
N GLU A 109 0.46 3.78 -0.13
CA GLU A 109 1.19 3.86 1.14
C GLU A 109 1.82 5.24 1.36
N THR A 110 2.27 5.90 0.30
CA THR A 110 2.87 7.26 0.34
C THR A 110 1.81 8.33 0.59
N ASP A 111 0.57 8.14 0.14
CA ASP A 111 -0.55 9.06 0.41
C ASP A 111 -0.89 9.17 1.90
N ARG A 112 -0.41 8.22 2.73
CA ARG A 112 -0.54 8.27 4.19
C ARG A 112 0.58 9.07 4.87
N LEU A 113 1.57 9.55 4.12
CA LEU A 113 2.72 10.32 4.59
C LEU A 113 2.55 11.82 4.29
N PRO A 114 3.17 12.72 5.07
CA PRO A 114 3.17 14.14 4.76
C PRO A 114 3.96 14.42 3.47
N THR A 115 3.42 15.27 2.60
CA THR A 115 4.11 15.74 1.39
C THR A 115 4.89 17.02 1.68
N VAL A 116 6.05 17.17 1.05
CA VAL A 116 6.87 18.37 1.13
C VAL A 116 7.04 18.91 -0.28
N ASN A 117 6.54 20.12 -0.51
CA ASN A 117 6.63 20.82 -1.79
C ASN A 117 7.18 22.23 -1.55
N ALA A 118 7.92 22.76 -2.51
CA ALA A 118 8.43 24.13 -2.48
C ALA A 118 8.08 24.82 -3.79
N SER A 119 7.49 26.01 -3.70
CA SER A 119 7.18 26.85 -4.85
C SER A 119 7.53 28.30 -4.54
N GLY A 120 7.85 29.07 -5.57
CA GLY A 120 8.20 30.48 -5.47
C GLY A 120 7.47 31.29 -6.53
N GLY A 121 7.01 32.48 -6.17
CA GLY A 121 6.36 33.39 -7.11
C GLY A 121 6.71 34.84 -6.83
N ALA A 122 6.77 35.65 -7.88
CA ALA A 122 6.95 37.09 -7.80
C ALA A 122 5.92 37.77 -8.70
N SER A 123 5.19 38.76 -8.19
CA SER A 123 4.27 39.57 -8.99
C SER A 123 4.58 41.04 -8.79
N TRP A 124 4.61 41.79 -9.88
CA TRP A 124 4.83 43.23 -9.90
C TRP A 124 3.70 43.92 -10.65
N THR A 125 3.09 44.93 -10.03
CA THR A 125 2.07 45.77 -10.63
C THR A 125 2.58 47.21 -10.65
N GLY A 126 2.58 47.83 -11.82
CA GLY A 126 2.94 49.23 -12.01
C GLY A 126 1.84 49.99 -12.75
N THR A 127 1.66 51.26 -12.41
CA THR A 127 0.80 52.19 -13.15
C THR A 127 1.67 53.05 -14.04
N SER A 128 1.47 53.03 -15.37
CA SER A 128 2.12 53.96 -16.29
C SER A 128 1.21 55.15 -16.55
N ASN A 129 1.79 56.36 -16.57
CA ASN A 129 1.11 57.60 -16.93
C ASN A 129 1.40 58.02 -18.38
N GLU A 130 2.04 57.13 -19.16
CA GLU A 130 2.62 57.48 -20.45
C GLU A 130 1.58 57.64 -21.58
N ASP A 131 0.37 57.04 -21.47
CA ASP A 131 -0.69 57.13 -22.51
C ASP A 131 -2.15 57.09 -21.97
N GLY A 132 -2.35 57.35 -20.67
CA GLY A 132 -3.62 57.11 -19.97
C GLY A 132 -3.43 56.09 -18.86
N THR A 133 -4.31 56.09 -17.85
CA THR A 133 -4.18 55.31 -16.61
C THR A 133 -4.20 53.80 -16.89
N GLY A 134 -3.04 53.25 -17.25
CA GLY A 134 -2.84 51.84 -17.57
C GLY A 134 -2.13 51.13 -16.44
N THR A 135 -2.72 50.03 -15.95
CA THR A 135 -2.10 49.16 -14.95
C THR A 135 -1.43 47.99 -15.67
N THR A 136 -0.10 47.87 -15.56
CA THR A 136 0.66 46.72 -16.05
C THR A 136 0.99 45.77 -14.91
N THR A 137 0.70 44.48 -15.10
CA THR A 137 1.05 43.43 -14.13
C THR A 137 1.97 42.41 -14.80
N LYS A 138 3.11 42.12 -14.17
CA LYS A 138 4.05 41.05 -14.55
C LYS A 138 4.12 40.04 -13.43
N SER A 139 3.93 38.76 -13.73
CA SER A 139 4.06 37.67 -12.77
C SER A 139 5.08 36.64 -13.23
N TYR A 140 5.77 36.04 -12.26
CA TYR A 140 6.77 34.99 -12.42
C TYR A 140 6.46 33.90 -11.40
N SER A 141 6.59 32.64 -11.79
CA SER A 141 6.44 31.49 -10.91
C SER A 141 7.52 30.45 -11.19
N ALA A 142 7.95 29.77 -10.12
CA ALA A 142 8.86 28.62 -10.13
C ALA A 142 8.26 27.55 -9.21
N GLY A 143 8.28 26.30 -9.67
CA GLY A 143 7.83 25.12 -8.94
C GLY A 143 8.75 23.95 -9.19
#